data_AF-A0A3S1YVL6-F1
#
_entry.id   AF-A0A3S1YVL6-F1
#
_cell.length_a   1.000
_cell.length_b   1.000
_cell.length_c   1.000
_cell.angle_alpha   90.00
_cell.angle_beta   90.00
_cell.angle_gamma   90.00
#
_symmetry.space_group_name_H-M   'P 1'
#
loop_
_entity.id
_entity.type
_entity.pdbx_description
1 polymer ?
#
loop_
_entity_poly.entity_id
_entity_poly.type
_entity_poly.pdbx_seq_one_letter_code
_entity_poly.pdbx_strand_id
1 'polypeptide(L)' 'MTAQAPLLELADIDVSYGSIRALRGVSLTVSRGEIVALVG' A
#
# COMPACT_ATOMS: atom_id res chain seq x y z
N MET A 1 6.38 23.43 -7.84
CA MET A 1 5.39 22.35 -8.01
C MET A 1 5.11 21.78 -6.63
N THR A 2 3.95 22.03 -6.05
CA THR A 2 3.55 21.41 -4.77
C THR A 2 3.10 19.99 -5.08
N ALA A 3 3.93 18.99 -4.77
CA ALA A 3 3.48 17.60 -4.79
C ALA A 3 2.36 17.46 -3.75
N GLN A 4 1.17 17.10 -4.21
CA GLN A 4 0.03 16.90 -3.32
C GLN A 4 0.29 15.63 -2.49
N ALA A 5 0.16 15.72 -1.17
CA ALA A 5 0.34 14.58 -0.29
C ALA A 5 -0.64 13.44 -0.69
N PRO A 6 -0.19 12.17 -0.64
CA PRO A 6 -1.04 11.04 -0.96
C PRO A 6 -2.28 11.01 -0.06
N LEU A 7 -3.39 10.51 -0.59
CA LEU A 7 -4.61 10.30 0.19
C LEU A 7 -4.46 9.09 1.12
N LEU A 8 -3.75 8.06 0.65
CA LEU A 8 -3.39 6.87 1.41
C LEU A 8 -1.93 6.52 1.13
N GLU A 9 -1.21 6.17 2.19
CA GLU A 9 0.16 5.69 2.12
C GLU A 9 0.30 4.47 3.04
N LEU A 10 0.84 3.39 2.49
CA LEU A 10 1.27 2.18 3.15
C LEU A 10 2.77 2.06 2.93
N ALA A 11 3.52 1.86 4.00
CA ALA A 11 4.97 1.70 3.96
C ALA A 11 5.37 0.42 4.68
N ASP A 12 6.16 -0.41 4.01
CA ASP A 12 6.81 -1.61 4.53
C ASP A 12 5.86 -2.55 5.31
N ILE A 13 4.67 -2.77 4.76
CA ILE A 13 3.64 -3.58 5.40
C ILE A 13 3.99 -5.06 5.33
N ASP A 14 4.15 -5.68 6.50
CA ASP A 14 4.25 -7.12 6.69
C ASP A 14 2.97 -7.67 7.33
N VAL A 15 2.44 -8.77 6.77
CA VAL A 15 1.26 -9.47 7.31
C VAL A 15 1.55 -10.95 7.40
N SER A 16 1.23 -11.55 8.54
CA SER A 16 1.40 -12.99 8.78
C SER A 16 0.14 -13.61 9.34
N TYR A 17 -0.20 -14.81 8.85
CA TYR A 17 -1.26 -15.66 9.37
C TYR A 17 -0.62 -16.94 9.92
N GLY A 18 -0.48 -17.00 11.25
CA GLY A 18 0.26 -18.08 11.91
C GLY A 18 1.72 -18.12 11.42
N SER A 19 2.13 -19.28 10.88
CA SER A 19 3.47 -19.48 10.32
C SER A 19 3.65 -18.95 8.88
N ILE A 20 2.58 -18.52 8.22
CA ILE A 20 2.63 -18.05 6.84
C ILE A 20 2.80 -16.53 6.81
N ARG A 21 3.84 -16.04 6.15
CA ARG A 21 3.99 -14.62 5.83
C ARG A 21 3.30 -14.31 4.51
N ALA A 22 2.15 -13.64 4.60
CA ALA A 22 1.28 -13.29 3.49
C ALA A 22 1.73 -12.04 2.73
N LEU A 23 2.12 -10.98 3.44
CA LEU A 23 2.70 -9.77 2.84
C LEU A 23 4.14 -9.60 3.36
N ARG A 24 5.05 -9.17 2.48
CA ARG A 24 6.49 -8.97 2.77
C ARG A 24 6.88 -7.55 2.38
N GLY A 25 6.97 -6.64 3.35
CA GLY A 25 7.39 -5.25 3.12
C GLY A 25 6.66 -4.54 1.97
N VAL A 26 5.33 -4.64 1.92
CA VAL A 26 4.54 -4.06 0.84
C VAL A 26 4.32 -2.57 1.08
N SER A 27 4.65 -1.75 0.09
CA SER A 27 4.44 -0.31 0.10
C SER A 27 3.50 0.09 -1.04
N LEU A 28 2.53 0.96 -0.76
CA LEU A 28 1.52 1.42 -1.72
C LEU A 28 1.10 2.85 -1.40
N THR A 29 0.98 3.68 -2.44
CA THR A 29 0.42 5.03 -2.32
C THR A 29 -0.80 5.16 -3.23
N VAL A 30 -1.81 5.89 -2.76
CA VAL A 30 -2.98 6.26 -3.57
C VAL A 30 -3.16 7.78 -3.49
N SER A 31 -3.16 8.42 -4.65
CA SER A 31 -3.38 9.85 -4.77
C SER A 31 -4.88 10.19 -4.66
N ARG A 32 -5.19 11.44 -4.32
CA ARG A 32 -6.59 11.88 -4.28
C ARG A 32 -7.22 11.81 -5.68
N GLY A 33 -8.32 11.07 -5.80
CA GLY A 33 -9.03 10.88 -7.08
C GLY A 33 -8.50 9.72 -7.94
N GLU A 34 -7.48 9.00 -7.46
CA GLU A 34 -6.91 7.84 -8.13
C GLU A 34 -7.70 6.56 -7.76
N ILE A 35 -7.94 5.70 -8.75
CA ILE A 35 -8.55 4.38 -8.55
C ILE A 35 -7.47 3.33 -8.78
N VAL A 36 -7.13 2.59 -7.73
CA VAL A 36 -6.13 1.51 -7.77
C VAL A 36 -6.85 0.18 -7.54
N ALA A 37 -6.55 -0.82 -8.38
CA ALA A 37 -7.02 -2.19 -8.22
C ALA A 37 -5.83 -3.13 -7.98
N LEU A 38 -5.92 -3.97 -6.96
CA LEU A 38 -5.02 -5.08 -6.71
C LEU A 38 -5.69 -6.37 -7.18
N VAL A 39 -4.99 -7.14 -8.01
CA VAL A 39 -5.50 -8.38 -8.59
C VAL A 39 -4.51 -9.50 -8.27
N GLY A 40 -5.02 -10.57 -7.65
CA GLY A 40 -4.25 -11.69 -7.13
C GLY A 40 -4.99 -12.40 -6.01
#